data_AF-A0A124FHX0-F1
#
_entry.id   AF-A0A124FHX0-F1
#
_cell.length_a   1.000
_cell.length_b   1.000
_cell.length_c   1.000
_cell.angle_alpha   90.00
_cell.angle_beta   90.00
_cell.angle_gamma   90.00
#
_symmetry.space_group_name_H-M   'P 1'
#
loop_
_entity.id
_entity.type
_entity.pdbx_description
1 polymer ?
#
loop_
_entity_poly.entity_id
_entity_poly.type
_entity_poly.pdbx_seq_one_letter_code
_entity_poly.pdbx_strand_id
1 'polypeptide(L)'
;MKEEYAVLGILLMGLVISTASKSYWGVVFAALGIPLYLAYISRERNILVRSRIFDKDLFIMIGITIIVILIFEYLLDPRIGLVLAAFLIPLAIWAWSRLKAT
;
A
#
# COMPACT_ATOMS: atom_id res chain seq x y z
N MET A 1 14.18 -5.30 -9.30
CA MET A 1 13.56 -6.29 -10.21
C MET A 1 12.92 -7.48 -9.49
N LYS A 2 13.66 -8.47 -8.95
CA LYS A 2 13.02 -9.64 -8.27
C LYS A 2 12.09 -9.24 -7.10
N GLU A 3 12.50 -8.27 -6.29
CA GLU A 3 11.73 -7.76 -5.15
C GLU A 3 10.46 -7.03 -5.58
N GLU A 4 10.53 -6.23 -6.65
CA GLU A 4 9.38 -5.51 -7.21
C GLU A 4 8.31 -6.48 -7.72
N TYR A 5 8.71 -7.57 -8.38
CA TYR A 5 7.78 -8.62 -8.81
C TYR A 5 7.15 -9.35 -7.62
N ALA A 6 7.89 -9.56 -6.53
CA ALA A 6 7.35 -10.18 -5.32
C ALA A 6 6.36 -9.25 -4.61
N VAL A 7 6.68 -7.96 -4.48
CA VAL A 7 5.75 -6.95 -3.94
C VAL A 7 4.49 -6.85 -4.78
N LEU A 8 4.63 -6.83 -6.12
CA LEU A 8 3.50 -6.88 -7.04
C LEU A 8 2.67 -8.14 -6.86
N GLY A 9 3.31 -9.31 -6.69
CA GLY A 9 2.64 -10.57 -6.42
C GLY A 9 1.82 -10.55 -5.13
N ILE A 10 2.37 -10.00 -4.04
CA ILE A 10 1.68 -9.86 -2.76
C ILE A 10 0.48 -8.92 -2.90
N LEU A 11 0.64 -7.80 -3.60
CA LEU A 11 -0.44 -6.86 -3.88
C LEU A 11 -1.57 -7.53 -4.68
N LEU A 12 -1.24 -8.18 -5.79
CA LEU A 12 -2.21 -8.87 -6.64
C LEU A 12 -2.95 -9.97 -5.88
N MET A 13 -2.23 -10.75 -5.07
CA MET A 13 -2.84 -11.79 -4.25
C MET A 13 -3.80 -11.21 -3.21
N GLY A 14 -3.42 -10.12 -2.54
CA GLY A 14 -4.32 -9.40 -1.63
C GLY A 14 -5.56 -8.85 -2.32
N LEU A 15 -5.43 -8.31 -3.53
CA LEU A 15 -6.57 -7.84 -4.33
C LEU A 15 -7.50 -8.99 -4.73
N VAL A 16 -6.95 -10.12 -5.20
CA VAL A 16 -7.72 -11.32 -5.54
C VAL A 16 -8.46 -11.85 -4.31
N ILE A 17 -7.79 -11.96 -3.16
CA ILE A 17 -8.42 -12.41 -1.92
C ILE A 17 -9.53 -11.45 -1.51
N SER A 18 -9.28 -10.13 -1.55
CA SER A 18 -10.26 -9.14 -1.12
C SER A 18 -11.52 -9.16 -2.00
N THR A 19 -11.33 -9.25 -3.31
CA THR A 19 -12.43 -9.30 -4.29
C THR A 19 -13.20 -10.61 -4.23
N ALA A 20 -12.51 -11.75 -4.18
CA ALA A 20 -13.14 -13.07 -4.13
C ALA A 20 -13.89 -13.32 -2.81
N SER A 21 -13.27 -12.96 -1.67
CA SER A 21 -13.89 -13.12 -0.35
C SER A 21 -14.88 -12.03 0.00
N LYS A 22 -14.96 -10.96 -0.80
CA LYS A 22 -15.69 -9.72 -0.48
C LYS A 22 -15.39 -9.31 0.97
N SER A 23 -14.11 -9.19 1.31
CA SER A 23 -13.68 -8.85 2.67
C SER A 23 -12.41 -8.01 2.66
N TYR A 24 -12.16 -7.34 3.79
CA TYR A 24 -10.94 -6.56 3.99
C TYR A 24 -9.70 -7.43 4.26
N TRP A 25 -9.85 -8.76 4.42
CA TRP A 25 -8.73 -9.66 4.72
C TRP A 25 -7.64 -9.63 3.65
N GLY A 26 -8.02 -9.49 2.38
CA GLY A 26 -7.05 -9.35 1.30
C GLY A 26 -6.27 -8.03 1.35
N VAL A 27 -6.92 -6.94 1.78
CA VAL A 27 -6.26 -5.64 2.01
C VAL A 27 -5.30 -5.74 3.18
N VAL A 28 -5.71 -6.35 4.29
CA VAL A 28 -4.85 -6.60 5.46
C VAL A 28 -3.65 -7.46 5.08
N PHE A 29 -3.86 -8.51 4.29
CA PHE A 29 -2.79 -9.37 3.79
C PHE A 29 -1.76 -8.60 2.99
N ALA A 30 -2.18 -7.75 2.03
CA ALA A 30 -1.25 -6.93 1.25
C ALA A 30 -0.53 -5.89 2.12
N ALA A 31 -1.27 -5.20 3.00
CA ALA A 31 -0.76 -4.14 3.86
C ALA A 31 0.29 -4.63 4.86
N LEU A 32 0.17 -5.86 5.36
CA LEU A 32 1.18 -6.48 6.23
C LEU A 32 2.25 -7.24 5.44
N GLY A 33 1.86 -7.95 4.39
CA GLY A 33 2.74 -8.80 3.60
C GLY A 33 3.86 -8.03 2.91
N ILE A 34 3.57 -6.86 2.33
CA ILE A 34 4.58 -6.04 1.64
C ILE A 34 5.65 -5.55 2.62
N PRO A 35 5.33 -4.86 3.74
CA PRO A 35 6.33 -4.47 4.72
C PRO A 35 7.09 -5.64 5.33
N LEU A 36 6.42 -6.76 5.63
CA LEU A 36 7.08 -7.94 6.19
C LEU A 36 8.07 -8.56 5.21
N TYR A 37 7.71 -8.67 3.93
CA TYR A 37 8.61 -9.17 2.89
C TYR A 37 9.82 -8.24 2.71
N LEU A 38 9.59 -6.94 2.63
CA LEU A 38 10.66 -5.96 2.51
C LEU A 38 11.55 -5.93 3.76
N ALA A 39 10.98 -6.07 4.96
CA ALA A 39 11.74 -6.18 6.20
C ALA A 39 12.58 -7.47 6.26
N TYR A 40 12.03 -8.59 5.80
CA TYR A 40 12.74 -9.86 5.70
C TYR A 40 13.98 -9.74 4.80
N ILE A 41 13.83 -9.19 3.60
CA ILE A 41 14.96 -8.98 2.68
C ILE A 41 15.94 -7.92 3.21
N SER A 42 15.44 -6.85 3.81
CA SER A 42 16.29 -5.79 4.36
C SER A 42 17.12 -6.29 5.55
N ARG A 43 16.63 -7.29 6.30
CA ARG A 43 17.39 -7.99 7.34
C ARG A 43 18.59 -8.73 6.77
N GLU A 44 18.44 -9.42 5.63
CA GLU A 44 19.55 -10.10 4.95
C GLU A 44 20.61 -9.11 4.44
N ARG A 45 20.21 -7.89 4.07
CA ARG A 45 21.13 -6.83 3.63
C ARG A 45 21.77 -6.04 4.78
N ASN A 46 21.46 -6.37 6.04
CA ASN A 46 21.92 -5.66 7.25
C ASN A 46 21.60 -4.14 7.25
N ILE A 47 20.57 -3.74 6.49
CA ILE A 47 20.06 -2.37 6.41
C ILE A 47 18.90 -2.25 7.40
N LEU A 48 19.08 -2.75 8.63
CA LEU A 48 18.20 -2.44 9.75
C LEU A 48 18.44 -0.98 10.16
N VAL A 49 18.19 -0.09 9.20
CA VAL A 49 18.00 1.33 9.45
C VAL A 49 16.96 1.41 10.53
N ARG A 50 17.28 2.23 11.52
CA ARG A 50 16.51 2.71 12.66
C ARG A 50 15.19 3.33 12.17
N SER A 51 14.33 2.51 11.57
CA SER A 51 13.04 2.90 11.02
C SER A 51 12.18 3.28 12.20
N ARG A 52 11.91 4.59 12.32
CA ARG A 52 10.98 5.08 13.31
C ARG A 52 9.60 4.63 12.84
N ILE A 53 9.13 3.54 13.45
CA ILE A 53 7.81 2.95 13.20
C ILE A 53 6.71 4.03 13.23
N PHE A 54 6.91 5.10 14.01
CA PHE A 54 6.03 6.27 14.09
C PHE A 54 6.67 7.52 13.47
N ASP A 55 6.84 7.52 12.15
CA ASP A 55 7.21 8.74 11.41
C ASP A 55 5.95 9.50 10.95
N LYS A 56 6.11 10.80 10.69
CA LYS A 56 5.04 11.69 10.21
C LYS A 56 4.30 11.11 8.99
N ASP A 57 5.03 10.40 8.13
CA ASP A 57 4.50 9.77 6.92
C ASP A 57 3.50 8.66 7.23
N LEU A 58 3.67 7.91 8.34
CA LEU A 58 2.69 6.94 8.80
C LEU A 58 1.36 7.63 9.13
N PHE A 59 1.41 8.71 9.92
CA PHE A 59 0.21 9.44 10.31
C PHE A 59 -0.50 10.08 9.11
N ILE A 60 0.27 10.60 8.14
CA ILE A 60 -0.29 11.11 6.89
C ILE A 60 -1.01 9.99 6.12
N MET A 61 -0.38 8.81 5.99
CA MET A 61 -0.99 7.66 5.29
C MET A 61 -2.25 7.14 5.99
N ILE A 62 -2.25 7.07 7.32
CA ILE A 62 -3.44 6.73 8.10
C ILE A 62 -4.55 7.76 7.84
N GLY A 63 -4.22 9.06 7.88
CA GLY A 63 -5.18 10.13 7.59
C GLY A 63 -5.78 10.02 6.20
N ILE A 64 -4.95 9.82 5.16
CA ILE A 64 -5.40 9.62 3.79
C ILE A 64 -6.33 8.40 3.70
N THR A 65 -5.96 7.30 4.35
CA THR A 65 -6.74 6.07 4.34
C THR A 65 -8.11 6.27 4.98
N ILE A 66 -8.18 6.94 6.13
CA ILE A 66 -9.45 7.28 6.79
C ILE A 66 -10.31 8.14 5.87
N ILE A 67 -9.74 9.18 5.25
CA ILE A 67 -10.46 10.06 4.32
C ILE A 67 -11.02 9.26 3.13
N VAL A 68 -10.22 8.39 2.53
CA VAL A 68 -10.65 7.53 1.42
C VAL A 68 -11.80 6.61 1.86
N ILE A 69 -11.69 5.98 3.03
CA ILE A 69 -12.76 5.12 3.57
C ILE A 69 -14.04 5.93 3.76
N LEU A 70 -13.98 7.10 4.39
CA LEU A 70 -15.17 7.93 4.66
C LEU A 70 -15.82 8.45 3.38
N ILE A 71 -15.03 8.89 2.40
CA ILE A 71 -15.53 9.34 1.10
C ILE A 71 -16.24 8.20 0.38
N PHE A 72 -15.60 7.02 0.34
CA PHE A 72 -16.18 5.89 -0.37
C PHE A 72 -17.33 5.26 0.40
N GLU A 73 -17.37 5.26 1.73
CA GLU A 73 -18.54 4.84 2.51
C GLU A 73 -19.79 5.65 2.14
N TYR A 74 -19.62 6.94 1.84
CA TYR A 74 -20.74 7.80 1.44
C TYR A 74 -21.20 7.58 -0.01
N LEU A 75 -20.26 7.22 -0.91
CA LEU A 75 -20.53 7.14 -2.36
C LEU A 75 -20.78 5.71 -2.86
N LEU A 76 -20.01 4.75 -2.37
CA LEU A 76 -19.85 3.40 -2.90
C LEU A 76 -19.40 2.42 -1.78
N ASP A 77 -18.73 1.33 -2.15
CA ASP A 77 -18.09 0.42 -1.23
C ASP A 77 -16.67 0.90 -0.88
N PRO A 78 -16.31 1.08 0.42
CA PRO A 78 -14.97 1.52 0.83
C PRO A 78 -13.83 0.66 0.30
N ARG A 79 -14.09 -0.62 0.04
CA ARG A 79 -13.10 -1.54 -0.55
C ARG A 79 -12.64 -1.05 -1.92
N ILE A 80 -13.55 -0.53 -2.73
CA ILE A 80 -13.22 0.03 -4.05
C ILE A 80 -12.30 1.23 -3.88
N GLY A 81 -12.57 2.10 -2.91
CA GLY A 81 -11.72 3.23 -2.59
C GLY A 81 -10.31 2.83 -2.20
N LEU A 82 -10.17 1.83 -1.33
CA LEU A 82 -8.87 1.30 -0.90
C LEU A 82 -8.09 0.65 -2.05
N VAL A 83 -8.78 -0.12 -2.90
CA VAL A 83 -8.17 -0.73 -4.09
C VAL A 83 -7.69 0.35 -5.05
N LEU A 84 -8.52 1.35 -5.35
CA LEU A 84 -8.13 2.46 -6.22
C LEU A 84 -6.96 3.24 -5.64
N ALA A 85 -6.96 3.53 -4.34
CA ALA A 85 -5.87 4.23 -3.67
C ALA A 85 -4.53 3.50 -3.81
N ALA A 86 -4.54 2.16 -3.76
CA ALA A 86 -3.35 1.34 -3.93
C ALA A 86 -2.68 1.52 -5.32
N PHE A 87 -3.43 1.91 -6.35
CA PHE A 87 -2.89 2.19 -7.69
C PHE A 87 -2.68 3.68 -7.95
N LEU A 88 -3.67 4.51 -7.59
CA LEU A 88 -3.68 5.94 -7.90
C LEU A 88 -2.61 6.70 -7.12
N ILE A 89 -2.37 6.37 -5.84
CA ILE A 89 -1.37 7.08 -5.04
C ILE A 89 0.05 6.86 -5.60
N PRO A 90 0.51 5.63 -5.86
CA PRO A 90 1.82 5.42 -6.51
C PRO A 90 1.92 6.09 -7.89
N LEU A 91 0.87 6.02 -8.71
CA LEU A 91 0.86 6.67 -10.03
C LEU A 91 0.93 8.19 -9.93
N ALA A 92 0.21 8.80 -8.99
CA ALA A 92 0.26 10.24 -8.74
C ALA A 92 1.64 10.69 -8.28
N ILE A 93 2.28 9.93 -7.37
CA ILE A 93 3.66 10.19 -6.92
C ILE A 93 4.62 10.08 -8.11
N TRP A 94 4.49 9.05 -8.93
CA TRP A 94 5.31 8.85 -10.11
C TRP A 94 5.14 10.01 -11.11
N ALA A 95 3.90 10.40 -11.44
CA ALA A 95 3.62 11.51 -12.34
C ALA A 95 4.17 12.84 -11.81
N TRP A 96 3.97 13.11 -10.51
CA TRP A 96 4.50 14.30 -9.85
C TRP A 96 6.04 14.35 -9.88
N SER A 97 6.69 13.20 -9.69
CA SER A 97 8.15 13.10 -9.76
C SER A 97 8.68 13.44 -11.16
N ARG A 98 7.94 13.07 -12.22
CA ARG A 98 8.28 13.39 -13.62
C ARG A 98 8.08 14.87 -13.92
N LEU A 99 6.98 15.47 -13.43
CA LEU A 99 6.70 16.89 -13.61
C LEU A 99 7.75 17.79 -12.96
N LYS A 100 8.28 17.41 -11.79
CA LYS A 100 9.38 18.14 -11.12
C LYS A 100 10.76 17.96 -11.74
N ALA A 101 10.94 16.90 -12.53
CA ALA A 101 12.20 16.62 -13.21
C ALA A 101 12.33 17.35 -14.56
N THR A 102 11.33 18.16 -14.93
CA THR A 102 11.30 19.02 -16.12
C THR A 102 11.36 20.47 -15.67
#